data_AF-J3MH45-F1
#
_entry.id   AF-J3MH45-F1
#
_cell.length_a   1.000
_cell.length_b   1.000
_cell.length_c   1.000
_cell.angle_alpha   90.00
_cell.angle_beta   90.00
_cell.angle_gamma   90.00
#
_symmetry.space_group_name_H-M   'P 1'
#
loop_
_entity.id
_entity.type
_entity.pdbx_description
1 polymer ?
#
loop_
_entity_poly.entity_id
_entity_poly.type
_entity_poly.pdbx_seq_one_letter_code
_entity_poly.pdbx_strand_id
1 'polypeptide(L)'
;RRWKRFLRAFASIDAAIEAAGPGISRARIRDARVRILEMLCDATNGAVAEDLCGVLDEVMTESLLTLELVGATPEVLASTDLAEDVGALRKKHESERVRGLATGIVLGWKAS
;
A
#
# COMPACT_ATOMS: atom_id res chain seq x y z
N ARG A 1 -3.34 17.06 -1.14
CA ARG A 1 -4.09 15.99 -1.84
C ARG A 1 -4.03 14.74 -0.98
N ARG A 2 -5.15 14.02 -0.79
CA ARG A 2 -5.30 12.94 0.20
C ARG A 2 -4.31 11.79 0.10
N TRP A 3 -3.87 11.48 -1.10
CA TRP A 3 -2.99 10.35 -1.43
C TRP A 3 -1.54 10.49 -0.92
N LYS A 4 -1.01 11.72 -0.81
CA LYS A 4 0.41 11.96 -0.52
C LYS A 4 0.88 11.34 0.80
N ARG A 5 0.01 11.33 1.82
CA ARG A 5 0.32 10.82 3.16
C ARG A 5 0.49 9.30 3.24
N PHE A 6 0.10 8.57 2.19
CA PHE A 6 0.18 7.11 2.14
C PHE A 6 1.19 6.58 1.12
N LEU A 7 1.94 7.47 0.46
CA LEU A 7 2.97 7.06 -0.50
C LEU A 7 4.07 6.20 0.16
N ARG A 8 4.43 6.51 1.41
CA ARG A 8 5.40 5.72 2.17
C ARG A 8 4.93 4.28 2.34
N ALA A 9 3.65 4.07 2.62
CA ALA A 9 3.09 2.74 2.83
C ALA A 9 3.26 1.84 1.61
N PHE A 10 3.16 2.39 0.39
CA PHE A 10 3.45 1.62 -0.82
C PHE A 10 4.88 1.07 -0.85
N ALA A 11 5.87 1.90 -0.47
CA ALA A 11 7.27 1.48 -0.48
C ALA A 11 7.52 0.38 0.56
N SER A 12 6.99 0.55 1.77
CA SER A 12 7.13 -0.44 2.85
C SER A 12 6.43 -1.76 2.50
N ILE A 13 5.23 -1.71 1.94
CA ILE A 13 4.49 -2.91 1.49
C ILE A 13 5.22 -3.61 0.34
N ASP A 14 5.69 -2.87 -0.67
CA ASP A 14 6.42 -3.46 -1.79
C ASP A 14 7.72 -4.13 -1.32
N ALA A 15 8.47 -3.49 -0.42
CA ALA A 15 9.69 -4.06 0.16
C ALA A 15 9.41 -5.34 0.97
N ALA A 16 8.34 -5.36 1.75
CA ALA A 16 7.93 -6.54 2.52
C ALA A 16 7.52 -7.71 1.60
N ILE A 17 6.80 -7.41 0.52
CA ILE A 17 6.42 -8.42 -0.48
C ILE A 17 7.66 -8.96 -1.21
N GLU A 18 8.60 -8.10 -1.62
CA GLU A 18 9.85 -8.53 -2.27
C GLU A 18 10.73 -9.34 -1.31
N ALA A 19 10.71 -9.05 -0.01
CA ALA A 19 11.44 -9.79 1.01
C ALA A 19 10.87 -11.19 1.31
N ALA A 20 9.61 -11.46 0.95
CA ALA A 20 8.96 -12.74 1.21
C ALA A 20 9.50 -13.90 0.36
N GLY A 21 10.19 -13.63 -0.74
CA GLY A 21 10.85 -14.69 -1.49
C GLY A 21 11.49 -14.28 -2.83
N PRO A 22 12.45 -15.08 -3.32
CA PRO A 22 13.08 -14.84 -4.61
C PRO A 22 12.06 -14.95 -5.75
N GLY A 23 12.14 -14.03 -6.70
CA GLY A 23 11.24 -14.00 -7.88
C GLY A 23 9.97 -13.17 -7.68
N ILE A 24 9.71 -12.67 -6.47
CA ILE A 24 8.63 -11.71 -6.22
C ILE A 24 9.18 -10.31 -6.50
N SER A 25 8.74 -9.68 -7.61
CA SER A 25 9.16 -8.33 -7.99
C SER A 25 7.98 -7.38 -8.04
N ARG A 26 8.16 -6.18 -7.51
CA ARG A 26 7.17 -5.10 -7.56
C ARG A 26 7.53 -4.00 -8.55
N ALA A 27 8.58 -4.17 -9.34
CA ALA A 27 9.09 -3.14 -10.27
C ALA A 27 8.01 -2.63 -11.25
N ARG A 28 7.30 -3.53 -11.92
CA ARG A 28 6.22 -3.15 -12.85
C ARG A 28 5.08 -2.38 -12.17
N ILE A 29 4.74 -2.76 -10.94
CA ILE A 29 3.67 -2.11 -10.18
C ILE A 29 4.14 -0.73 -9.70
N ARG A 30 5.41 -0.62 -9.29
CA ARG A 30 6.06 0.66 -8.99
C ARG A 30 6.04 1.59 -10.21
N ASP A 31 6.42 1.11 -11.38
CA ASP A 31 6.42 1.90 -12.62
C ASP A 31 5.01 2.39 -12.99
N ALA A 32 4.02 1.50 -12.94
CA ALA A 32 2.62 1.86 -13.19
C ALA A 32 2.12 2.92 -12.19
N ARG A 33 2.45 2.75 -10.90
CA ARG A 33 2.10 3.71 -9.86
C ARG A 33 2.78 5.06 -10.09
N VAL A 34 4.05 5.10 -10.47
CA VAL A 34 4.75 6.35 -10.81
C VAL A 34 4.01 7.11 -11.91
N ARG A 35 3.57 6.42 -12.98
CA ARG A 35 2.77 7.06 -14.05
C ARG A 35 1.45 7.65 -13.55
N ILE A 36 0.75 6.94 -12.65
CA ILE A 36 -0.49 7.46 -12.03
C ILE A 36 -0.19 8.71 -11.20
N LEU A 37 0.93 8.72 -10.47
CA LEU A 37 1.35 9.86 -9.66
C LEU A 37 1.75 11.07 -10.51
N GLU A 38 2.41 10.85 -11.65
CA GLU A 38 2.72 11.89 -12.64
C GLU A 38 1.42 12.50 -13.18
N MET A 39 0.48 11.67 -13.64
CA MET A 39 -0.85 12.13 -14.08
C MET A 39 -1.59 12.90 -12.99
N LEU A 40 -1.48 12.48 -11.73
CA LEU A 40 -2.05 13.20 -10.59
C LEU A 40 -1.39 14.55 -10.32
N CYS A 41 -0.10 14.69 -10.57
CA CYS A 41 0.60 15.97 -10.45
C CYS A 41 0.14 16.94 -11.53
N ASP A 42 -0.08 16.44 -12.75
CA ASP A 42 -0.48 17.24 -13.92
C ASP A 42 -1.99 17.51 -13.98
N ALA A 43 -2.80 16.77 -13.23
CA ALA A 43 -4.25 16.93 -13.20
C ALA A 43 -4.67 18.31 -12.65
N THR A 44 -5.24 19.12 -13.54
CA THR A 44 -5.86 20.43 -13.25
C THR A 44 -7.35 20.31 -12.90
N ASN A 45 -8.01 19.23 -13.32
CA ASN A 45 -9.41 18.93 -13.01
C ASN A 45 -9.51 18.09 -11.73
N GLY A 46 -10.31 18.55 -10.77
CA GLY A 46 -10.57 17.84 -9.52
C GLY A 46 -11.22 16.46 -9.71
N ALA A 47 -12.13 16.30 -10.67
CA ALA A 47 -12.79 15.01 -10.92
C ALA A 47 -11.78 13.96 -11.42
N VAL A 48 -10.92 14.33 -12.39
CA VAL A 48 -9.84 13.48 -12.88
C VAL A 48 -8.86 13.12 -11.76
N ALA A 49 -8.55 14.08 -10.88
CA ALA A 49 -7.68 13.81 -9.74
C ALA A 49 -8.31 12.82 -8.75
N GLU A 50 -9.63 12.90 -8.51
CA GLU A 50 -10.34 11.96 -7.66
C GLU A 50 -10.44 10.56 -8.29
N ASP A 51 -10.68 10.45 -9.59
CA ASP A 51 -10.68 9.18 -10.32
C ASP A 51 -9.31 8.48 -10.21
N LEU A 52 -8.22 9.23 -10.43
CA LEU A 52 -6.86 8.72 -10.28
C LEU A 52 -6.54 8.35 -8.82
N CYS A 53 -7.11 9.04 -7.83
CA CYS A 53 -7.01 8.61 -6.43
C CYS A 53 -7.74 7.28 -6.20
N GLY A 54 -8.89 7.05 -6.85
CA GLY A 54 -9.58 5.77 -6.84
C GLY A 54 -8.71 4.63 -7.39
N VAL A 55 -8.01 4.88 -8.50
CA VAL A 55 -7.05 3.91 -9.06
C VAL A 55 -5.91 3.62 -8.06
N LEU A 56 -5.38 4.63 -7.36
CA LEU A 56 -4.38 4.39 -6.31
C LEU A 56 -4.95 3.56 -5.14
N ASP A 57 -6.21 3.77 -4.76
CA ASP A 57 -6.87 3.00 -3.70
C ASP A 57 -7.00 1.51 -4.12
N GLU A 58 -7.25 1.24 -5.40
CA GLU A 58 -7.27 -0.12 -5.97
C GLU A 58 -5.87 -0.76 -5.98
N VAL A 59 -4.84 -0.02 -6.41
CA VAL A 59 -3.44 -0.51 -6.37
C VAL A 59 -3.01 -0.81 -4.93
N MET A 60 -3.41 0.04 -3.97
CA MET A 60 -3.16 -0.21 -2.54
C MET A 60 -3.87 -1.48 -2.06
N THR A 61 -5.13 -1.67 -2.47
CA THR A 61 -5.92 -2.86 -2.15
C THR A 61 -5.23 -4.14 -2.65
N GLU A 62 -4.80 -4.17 -3.90
CA GLU A 62 -4.09 -5.32 -4.49
C GLU A 62 -2.76 -5.59 -3.76
N SER A 63 -2.04 -4.52 -3.39
CA SER A 63 -0.79 -4.62 -2.64
C SER A 63 -1.02 -5.22 -1.25
N LEU A 64 -2.07 -4.81 -0.54
CA LEU A 64 -2.42 -5.37 0.78
C LEU A 64 -2.85 -6.83 0.67
N LEU A 65 -3.66 -7.20 -0.33
CA LEU A 65 -4.04 -8.60 -0.57
C LEU A 65 -2.81 -9.48 -0.85
N THR A 66 -1.87 -8.97 -1.64
CA THR A 66 -0.61 -9.67 -1.91
C THR A 66 0.21 -9.83 -0.63
N LEU A 67 0.32 -8.78 0.19
CA LEU A 67 1.01 -8.81 1.48
C LEU A 67 0.39 -9.82 2.45
N GLU A 68 -0.95 -9.88 2.51
CA GLU A 68 -1.67 -10.85 3.32
C GLU A 68 -1.38 -12.29 2.86
N LEU A 69 -1.32 -12.52 1.55
CA LEU A 69 -1.03 -13.84 0.97
C LEU A 69 0.40 -14.32 1.26
N VAL A 70 1.40 -13.45 1.06
CA VAL A 70 2.81 -13.83 1.25
C VAL A 70 3.21 -13.81 2.73
N GLY A 71 2.48 -13.07 3.56
CA GLY A 71 2.80 -12.83 4.96
C GLY A 71 4.01 -11.90 5.14
N ALA A 72 4.10 -11.30 6.33
CA ALA A 72 5.30 -10.60 6.76
C ALA A 72 5.95 -11.40 7.89
N THR A 73 7.24 -11.71 7.76
CA THR A 73 7.97 -12.40 8.84
C THR A 73 8.16 -11.47 10.04
N PRO A 74 8.28 -12.01 11.27
CA PRO A 74 8.59 -11.20 12.44
C PRO A 74 9.86 -10.35 12.28
N GLU A 75 10.87 -10.87 11.57
CA GLU A 75 12.10 -10.13 11.26
C GLU A 75 11.86 -8.91 10.36
N VAL A 76 11.04 -9.05 9.31
CA VAL A 76 10.65 -7.91 8.46
C VAL A 76 9.85 -6.88 9.26
N LEU A 77 8.94 -7.33 10.13
CA LEU A 77 8.17 -6.42 10.98
C LEU A 77 9.05 -5.68 12.01
N ALA A 78 10.10 -6.31 12.52
CA ALA A 78 11.01 -5.71 13.50
C ALA A 78 12.03 -4.75 12.88
N SER A 79 12.39 -4.94 11.62
CA SER A 79 13.46 -4.20 10.92
C SER A 79 12.95 -3.10 9.98
N THR A 80 11.63 -2.97 9.80
CA THR A 80 11.02 -2.02 8.86
C THR A 80 9.87 -1.25 9.50
N ASP A 81 9.46 -0.16 8.85
CA ASP A 81 8.31 0.65 9.25
C ASP A 81 6.97 0.05 8.80
N LEU A 82 6.94 -1.18 8.28
CA LEU A 82 5.75 -1.81 7.71
C LEU A 82 4.55 -1.80 8.68
N ALA A 83 4.80 -2.12 9.95
CA ALA A 83 3.75 -2.16 10.96
C ALA A 83 3.15 -0.78 11.24
N GLU A 84 3.98 0.27 11.25
CA GLU A 84 3.54 1.64 11.42
C GLU A 84 2.72 2.10 10.21
N ASP A 85 3.24 1.87 9.01
CA ASP A 85 2.63 2.32 7.77
C ASP A 85 1.27 1.64 7.50
N VAL A 86 1.18 0.32 7.67
CA VAL A 86 -0.10 -0.41 7.55
C VAL A 86 -1.04 -0.01 8.69
N GLY A 87 -0.51 0.26 9.89
CA GLY A 87 -1.27 0.82 11.00
C GLY A 87 -1.85 2.21 10.70
N ALA A 88 -1.14 3.04 9.95
CA ALA A 88 -1.59 4.36 9.52
C ALA A 88 -2.71 4.25 8.46
N LEU A 89 -2.58 3.32 7.51
CA LEU A 89 -3.64 3.00 6.55
C LEU A 89 -4.92 2.63 7.27
N ARG A 90 -4.84 1.68 8.21
CA ARG A 90 -5.97 1.22 9.02
C ARG A 90 -6.74 2.35 9.71
N LYS A 91 -6.02 3.35 10.23
CA LYS A 91 -6.59 4.42 11.06
C LYS A 91 -7.12 5.59 10.24
N LYS A 92 -6.47 5.94 9.13
CA LYS A 92 -6.64 7.26 8.49
C LYS A 92 -7.02 7.22 7.02
N HIS A 93 -6.91 6.07 6.34
CA HIS A 93 -7.15 5.99 4.89
C HIS A 93 -8.63 6.21 4.55
N GLU A 94 -8.94 6.95 3.48
CA GLU A 94 -10.32 7.29 3.11
C GLU A 94 -11.12 6.08 2.63
N SER A 95 -10.50 5.18 1.86
CA SER A 95 -11.14 3.96 1.36
C SER A 95 -11.40 2.95 2.49
N GLU A 96 -12.68 2.62 2.71
CA GLU A 96 -13.12 1.56 3.65
C GLU A 96 -12.45 0.22 3.36
N ARG A 97 -12.34 -0.13 2.07
CA ARG A 97 -11.76 -1.41 1.64
C ARG A 97 -10.29 -1.52 2.06
N VAL A 98 -9.52 -0.46 1.85
CA VAL A 98 -8.12 -0.38 2.27
C VAL A 98 -8.01 -0.47 3.80
N ARG A 99 -8.87 0.22 4.54
CA ARG A 99 -8.88 0.14 6.02
C ARG A 99 -9.24 -1.25 6.53
N GLY A 100 -10.20 -1.92 5.90
CA GLY A 100 -10.62 -3.28 6.24
C GLY A 100 -9.47 -4.27 6.09
N LEU A 101 -8.80 -4.27 4.94
CA LEU A 101 -7.64 -5.14 4.69
C LEU A 101 -6.48 -4.85 5.65
N ALA A 102 -6.13 -3.58 5.83
CA ALA A 102 -5.09 -3.19 6.79
C ALA A 102 -5.45 -3.60 8.23
N THR A 103 -6.73 -3.65 8.59
CA THR A 103 -7.18 -4.16 9.89
C THR A 103 -6.93 -5.65 10.02
N GLY A 104 -7.34 -6.44 9.02
CA GLY A 104 -7.13 -7.89 8.99
C GLY A 104 -5.65 -8.25 9.15
N ILE A 105 -4.79 -7.64 8.34
CA ILE A 105 -3.34 -7.85 8.37
C ILE A 105 -2.75 -7.56 9.76
N VAL A 106 -3.06 -6.40 10.34
CA VAL A 106 -2.53 -6.02 11.66
C VAL A 106 -3.04 -6.94 12.78
N LEU A 107 -4.28 -7.43 12.68
CA LEU A 107 -4.80 -8.41 13.64
C LEU A 107 -4.09 -9.76 13.46
N GLY A 108 -3.81 -10.18 12.23
CA GLY A 108 -3.03 -11.38 11.93
C GLY A 108 -1.63 -11.34 12.55
N TRP A 109 -0.93 -10.20 12.45
CA TRP A 109 0.38 -10.03 13.08
C TRP A 109 0.37 -10.12 14.61
N LYS A 110 -0.74 -9.76 15.27
CA LYS A 110 -0.87 -9.85 16.73
C LYS A 110 -1.21 -11.26 17.22
N ALA A 111 -1.73 -12.10 16.34
CA ALA A 111 -2.10 -13.47 16.65
C ALA A 111 -0.95 -14.48 16.37
N SER A 112 0.09 -14.04 15.67
CA SER A 112 1.31 -14.81 15.38
C SER A 112 2.39 -14.58 16.45
#